data_AF-A0A6B2EB56-F1
#
_entry.id   AF-A0A6B2EB56-F1
#
_cell.length_a   1.000
_cell.length_b   1.000
_cell.length_c   1.000
_cell.angle_alpha   90.00
_cell.angle_beta   90.00
_cell.angle_gamma   90.00
#
_symmetry.space_group_name_H-M   'P 1'
#
loop_
_entity.id
_entity.type
_entity.pdbx_description
1 polymer ?
#
loop_
_entity_poly.entity_id
_entity_poly.type
_entity_poly.pdbx_seq_one_letter_code
_entity_poly.pdbx_strand_id
1 'polypeptide(L)'
;MQTLQVFSLLLTIAGVRCYDVIYAINSGGDSHVDRHGITYERDPLMGKIGTASDYGKNIHMIARVADADKILYQTERYHTSNFGYDIPLAGDGEYVLVLKFSEVYFNAANMKVFDVVLNGEHTVVSDLDIFQQVGRGTAHDEHIYFSVSRDRLYFKEDESEIRDNRIRVEFIKGYRDNPKINALVLLKGDLENIPQLPRQMVDPDQDFFADPDPVKPSSLDSSSRVRSGPPQPNPYFMDDSSMMLLPIFIAIGAFFPLLFCLCKL
;
A
#
# COMPACT_ATOMS: atom_id res chain seq x y z
N MET A 1 -41.47 -28.39 38.50
CA MET A 1 -40.41 -28.79 37.54
C MET A 1 -39.76 -27.53 37.02
N GLN A 2 -38.62 -27.13 37.57
CA GLN A 2 -37.81 -26.01 37.06
C GLN A 2 -36.66 -26.61 36.24
N THR A 3 -36.66 -26.34 34.94
CA THR A 3 -35.61 -26.75 34.01
C THR A 3 -34.40 -25.84 34.16
N LEU A 4 -33.29 -26.43 34.61
CA LEU A 4 -31.98 -25.79 34.69
C LEU A 4 -31.40 -25.68 33.27
N GLN A 5 -31.31 -24.47 32.71
CA GLN A 5 -30.58 -24.24 31.47
C GLN A 5 -29.08 -24.12 31.77
N VAL A 6 -28.32 -25.11 31.32
CA VAL A 6 -26.85 -25.09 31.35
C VAL A 6 -26.37 -24.24 30.18
N PHE A 7 -25.86 -23.04 30.45
CA PHE A 7 -25.12 -22.26 29.47
C PHE A 7 -23.75 -22.92 29.25
N SER A 8 -23.59 -23.57 28.10
CA SER A 8 -22.27 -24.02 27.63
C SER A 8 -21.53 -22.81 27.06
N LEU A 9 -20.55 -22.31 27.82
CA LEU A 9 -19.60 -21.31 27.35
C LEU A 9 -18.64 -22.01 26.37
N LEU A 10 -18.85 -21.85 25.06
CA LEU A 10 -17.84 -22.20 24.07
C LEU A 10 -16.67 -21.24 24.25
N LEU A 11 -15.62 -21.70 24.94
CA LEU A 11 -14.31 -21.05 24.91
C LEU A 11 -13.74 -21.28 23.51
N THR A 12 -13.84 -20.30 22.63
CA THR A 12 -13.06 -20.28 21.39
C THR A 12 -11.59 -20.23 21.79
N ILE A 13 -10.86 -21.31 21.50
CA ILE A 13 -9.40 -21.34 21.58
C ILE A 13 -8.93 -20.32 20.55
N ALA A 14 -8.63 -19.09 21.00
CA ALA A 14 -7.86 -18.15 20.21
C ALA A 14 -6.55 -18.87 19.91
N GLY A 15 -6.27 -19.12 18.63
CA GLY A 15 -5.04 -19.77 18.21
C GLY A 15 -3.87 -19.07 18.87
N VAL A 16 -2.95 -19.85 19.46
CA VAL A 16 -1.74 -19.31 20.07
C VAL A 16 -0.98 -18.60 18.96
N ARG A 17 -0.97 -17.27 19.00
CA ARG A 17 -0.10 -16.48 18.14
C ARG A 17 1.28 -16.55 18.77
N CYS A 18 2.28 -16.96 18.00
CA CYS A 18 3.66 -16.97 18.48
C CYS A 18 4.27 -15.56 18.52
N TYR A 19 3.53 -14.53 18.08
CA TYR A 19 3.92 -13.13 18.07
C TYR A 19 2.80 -12.23 18.61
N ASP A 20 3.22 -11.10 19.17
CA ASP A 20 2.37 -9.98 19.58
C ASP A 20 2.32 -8.92 18.47
N VAL A 21 1.12 -8.44 18.16
CA VAL A 21 0.94 -7.29 17.27
C VAL A 21 1.08 -6.02 18.10
N ILE A 22 2.13 -5.24 17.83
CA ILE A 22 2.42 -4.01 18.59
C ILE A 22 1.76 -2.80 17.94
N TYR A 23 1.81 -2.73 16.61
CA TYR A 23 1.27 -1.61 15.86
C TYR A 23 0.93 -2.05 14.44
N ALA A 24 -0.24 -1.67 13.91
CA ALA A 24 -0.61 -1.98 12.53
C ALA A 24 -1.49 -0.86 11.97
N ILE A 25 -1.22 -0.42 10.75
CA ILE A 25 -2.00 0.65 10.10
C ILE A 25 -2.27 0.35 8.63
N ASN A 26 -3.47 0.70 8.17
CA ASN A 26 -3.83 0.73 6.77
C ASN A 26 -3.57 2.14 6.21
N SER A 27 -2.47 2.32 5.47
CA SER A 27 -2.06 3.63 4.97
C SER A 27 -2.99 4.10 3.85
N GLY A 28 -3.45 5.34 3.94
CA GLY A 28 -4.42 5.94 3.03
C GLY A 28 -5.84 5.39 3.14
N GLY A 29 -6.11 4.47 4.06
CA GLY A 29 -7.39 3.80 4.21
C GLY A 29 -7.98 3.86 5.62
N ASP A 30 -9.19 3.32 5.75
CA ASP A 30 -9.85 3.08 7.04
C ASP A 30 -9.32 1.81 7.71
N SER A 31 -9.72 1.61 8.98
CA SER A 31 -9.37 0.43 9.75
C SER A 31 -9.84 -0.87 9.07
N HIS A 32 -9.04 -1.92 9.18
CA HIS A 32 -9.33 -3.22 8.58
C HIS A 32 -8.83 -4.36 9.49
N VAL A 33 -9.54 -5.49 9.51
CA VAL A 33 -9.10 -6.71 10.21
C VAL A 33 -8.79 -7.76 9.16
N ASP A 34 -7.54 -8.23 9.13
CA ASP A 34 -7.11 -9.25 8.18
C ASP A 34 -7.61 -10.66 8.56
N ARG A 35 -7.38 -11.63 7.67
CA ARG A 35 -7.72 -13.05 7.92
C ARG A 35 -7.04 -13.68 9.13
N HIS A 36 -5.90 -13.13 9.56
CA HIS A 36 -5.12 -13.60 10.70
C HIS A 36 -5.61 -12.95 12.00
N GLY A 37 -6.61 -12.06 11.92
CA GLY A 37 -7.19 -11.31 13.03
C GLY A 37 -6.30 -10.18 13.53
N ILE A 38 -5.37 -9.69 12.70
CA ILE A 38 -4.60 -8.48 12.94
C ILE A 38 -5.50 -7.28 12.62
N THR A 39 -5.67 -6.39 13.59
CA THR A 39 -6.42 -5.15 13.38
C THR A 39 -5.46 -4.06 12.93
N TYR A 40 -5.58 -3.67 11.67
CA TYR A 40 -4.93 -2.50 11.10
C TYR A 40 -5.79 -1.27 11.41
N GLU A 41 -5.23 -0.33 12.15
CA GLU A 41 -5.90 0.93 12.46
C GLU A 41 -5.99 1.84 11.22
N ARG A 42 -6.94 2.78 11.24
CA ARG A 42 -7.01 3.83 10.23
C ARG A 42 -5.71 4.64 10.22
N ASP A 43 -5.30 5.09 9.04
CA ASP A 43 -4.12 5.91 8.88
C ASP A 43 -4.07 7.15 9.81
N PRO A 44 -3.07 7.27 10.70
CA PRO A 44 -2.96 8.38 11.65
C PRO A 44 -2.59 9.72 11.00
N LEU A 45 -2.07 9.70 9.77
CA LEU A 45 -1.69 10.85 8.96
C LEU A 45 -2.82 11.33 8.05
N MET A 46 -4.00 10.69 8.11
CA MET A 46 -5.17 11.10 7.35
C MET A 46 -5.51 12.58 7.61
N GLY A 47 -5.62 13.37 6.53
CA GLY A 47 -5.87 14.81 6.59
C GLY A 47 -4.72 15.67 7.13
N LYS A 48 -3.51 15.11 7.31
CA LYS A 48 -2.35 15.83 7.87
C LYS A 48 -1.15 15.87 6.93
N ILE A 49 -0.57 14.70 6.62
CA ILE A 49 0.70 14.58 5.89
C ILE A 49 0.51 13.65 4.70
N GLY A 50 0.89 14.10 3.51
CA GLY A 50 0.76 13.32 2.28
C GLY A 50 -0.67 13.13 1.81
N THR A 51 -0.81 12.40 0.72
CA THR A 51 -2.08 12.15 0.05
C THR A 51 -2.49 10.70 0.25
N ALA A 52 -3.71 10.51 0.76
CA ALA A 52 -4.36 9.22 0.75
C ALA A 52 -4.92 8.96 -0.66
N SER A 53 -4.76 7.73 -1.15
CA SER A 53 -5.25 7.29 -2.45
C SER A 53 -5.87 5.91 -2.32
N ASP A 54 -7.02 5.73 -2.94
CA ASP A 54 -7.67 4.44 -3.08
C ASP A 54 -7.73 3.98 -4.54
N TYR A 55 -6.86 4.54 -5.39
CA TYR A 55 -6.76 4.21 -6.81
C TYR A 55 -6.60 2.70 -7.06
N GLY A 56 -5.93 1.98 -6.14
CA GLY A 56 -5.76 0.53 -6.21
C GLY A 56 -7.08 -0.24 -6.14
N LYS A 57 -8.18 0.34 -5.64
CA LYS A 57 -9.51 -0.31 -5.64
C LYS A 57 -10.05 -0.56 -7.05
N ASN A 58 -9.59 0.20 -8.05
CA ASN A 58 -9.93 -0.04 -9.46
C ASN A 58 -9.30 -1.33 -10.01
N ILE A 59 -8.33 -1.91 -9.29
CA ILE A 59 -7.72 -3.19 -9.62
C ILE A 59 -8.40 -4.27 -8.78
N HIS A 60 -9.33 -4.99 -9.41
CA HIS A 60 -10.13 -6.05 -8.76
C HIS A 60 -9.29 -7.23 -8.24
N MET A 61 -8.09 -7.42 -8.78
CA MET A 61 -7.18 -8.50 -8.38
C MET A 61 -5.82 -7.92 -8.01
N ILE A 62 -5.54 -7.88 -6.70
CA ILE A 62 -4.16 -7.85 -6.22
C ILE A 62 -3.68 -9.29 -6.10
N ALA A 63 -2.69 -9.68 -6.90
CA ALA A 63 -2.14 -11.04 -6.87
C ALA A 63 -1.41 -11.32 -5.54
N ARG A 64 -1.30 -12.61 -5.19
CA ARG A 64 -0.71 -13.16 -3.94
C ARG A 64 -1.52 -12.89 -2.66
N VAL A 65 -2.63 -12.15 -2.74
CA VAL A 65 -3.46 -11.80 -1.58
C VAL A 65 -4.88 -12.28 -1.83
N ALA A 66 -5.49 -12.87 -0.82
CA ALA A 66 -6.86 -13.31 -0.93
C ALA A 66 -7.83 -12.17 -0.60
N ASP A 67 -9.06 -12.28 -1.12
CA ASP A 67 -9.97 -11.14 -1.30
C ASP A 67 -10.18 -10.27 -0.06
N ALA A 68 -10.29 -10.90 1.11
CA ALA A 68 -10.51 -10.20 2.38
C ALA A 68 -9.42 -9.17 2.70
N ASP A 69 -8.15 -9.45 2.37
CA ASP A 69 -7.01 -8.62 2.78
C ASP A 69 -6.51 -7.71 1.65
N LYS A 70 -7.14 -7.76 0.46
CA LYS A 70 -6.75 -6.94 -0.69
C LYS A 70 -6.76 -5.45 -0.36
N ILE A 71 -7.64 -5.02 0.54
CA ILE A 71 -7.74 -3.61 0.93
C ILE A 71 -6.42 -3.05 1.46
N LEU A 72 -5.62 -3.87 2.16
CA LEU A 72 -4.28 -3.51 2.68
C LEU A 72 -3.24 -3.27 1.58
N TYR A 73 -3.60 -3.54 0.33
CA TYR A 73 -2.80 -3.32 -0.88
C TYR A 73 -3.53 -2.48 -1.94
N GLN A 74 -4.74 -1.98 -1.64
CA GLN A 74 -5.54 -1.16 -2.55
C GLN A 74 -5.63 0.31 -2.12
N THR A 75 -5.52 0.57 -0.82
CA THR A 75 -5.30 1.92 -0.30
C THR A 75 -3.82 2.18 -0.09
N GLU A 76 -3.41 3.44 -0.28
CA GLU A 76 -2.03 3.86 -0.09
C GLU A 76 -1.93 5.29 0.42
N ARG A 77 -0.85 5.59 1.13
CA ARG A 77 -0.37 6.95 1.33
C ARG A 77 0.86 7.17 0.49
N TYR A 78 0.87 8.27 -0.27
CA TYR A 78 2.07 8.76 -0.93
C TYR A 78 2.34 10.22 -0.54
N HIS A 79 3.55 10.70 -0.77
CA HIS A 79 3.90 12.09 -0.52
C HIS A 79 4.86 12.64 -1.58
N THR A 80 4.75 13.93 -1.89
CA THR A 80 5.67 14.64 -2.79
C THR A 80 7.04 14.97 -2.17
N SER A 81 7.33 14.45 -0.98
CA SER A 81 8.53 14.67 -0.16
C SER A 81 8.71 13.48 0.78
N ASN A 82 9.73 13.51 1.63
CA ASN A 82 9.90 12.48 2.65
C ASN A 82 8.72 12.51 3.63
N PHE A 83 8.27 11.34 4.07
CA PHE A 83 7.27 11.20 5.12
C PHE A 83 7.52 9.92 5.90
N GLY A 84 6.91 9.78 7.08
CA GLY A 84 7.13 8.61 7.91
C GLY A 84 6.12 8.44 9.02
N TYR A 85 6.19 7.30 9.69
CA TYR A 85 5.37 6.95 10.83
C TYR A 85 6.22 6.76 12.07
N ASP A 86 5.78 7.35 13.18
CA ASP A 86 6.36 7.10 14.51
C ASP A 86 5.63 5.90 15.15
N ILE A 87 6.33 4.79 15.28
CA ILE A 87 5.80 3.49 15.69
C ILE A 87 6.19 3.24 17.16
N PRO A 88 5.23 2.96 18.05
CA PRO A 88 5.53 2.60 19.42
C PRO A 88 6.19 1.22 19.51
N LEU A 89 7.13 1.07 20.45
CA LEU A 89 7.74 -0.20 20.82
C LEU A 89 7.12 -0.76 22.10
N ALA A 90 7.28 -2.06 22.32
CA ALA A 90 6.85 -2.77 23.53
C ALA A 90 8.05 -3.27 24.34
N GLY A 91 9.03 -2.39 24.59
CA GLY A 91 10.26 -2.69 25.35
C GLY A 91 11.25 -3.59 24.59
N ASP A 92 12.24 -4.10 25.32
CA ASP A 92 13.31 -4.92 24.75
C ASP A 92 12.79 -6.22 24.11
N GLY A 93 13.44 -6.66 23.02
CA GLY A 93 13.14 -7.90 22.33
C GLY A 93 13.40 -7.85 20.82
N GLU A 94 13.04 -8.96 20.16
CA GLU A 94 13.13 -9.11 18.71
C GLU A 94 11.84 -8.64 18.04
N TYR A 95 11.98 -7.90 16.95
CA TYR A 95 10.88 -7.30 16.19
C TYR A 95 10.99 -7.60 14.71
N VAL A 96 9.83 -7.61 14.05
CA VAL A 96 9.72 -7.48 12.60
C VAL A 96 8.82 -6.29 12.26
N LEU A 97 9.30 -5.41 11.40
CA LEU A 97 8.46 -4.43 10.72
C LEU A 97 8.17 -4.95 9.32
N VAL A 98 6.91 -5.29 9.06
CA VAL A 98 6.43 -5.69 7.73
C VAL A 98 5.83 -4.47 7.06
N LEU A 99 6.42 -4.06 5.93
CA LEU A 99 5.93 -2.98 5.08
C LEU A 99 5.25 -3.58 3.85
N LYS A 100 4.01 -3.20 3.60
CA LYS A 100 3.16 -3.75 2.54
C LYS A 100 3.03 -2.74 1.41
N PHE A 101 3.28 -3.23 0.19
CA PHE A 101 3.33 -2.43 -1.02
C PHE A 101 2.57 -3.09 -2.17
N SER A 102 2.06 -2.27 -3.07
CA SER A 102 1.63 -2.65 -4.41
C SER A 102 1.89 -1.50 -5.39
N GLU A 103 2.33 -1.84 -6.60
CA GLU A 103 2.32 -0.87 -7.70
C GLU A 103 1.03 -1.04 -8.48
N VAL A 104 0.25 0.03 -8.60
CA VAL A 104 -1.08 0.03 -9.22
C VAL A 104 -1.21 1.08 -10.32
N TYR A 105 -0.30 2.05 -10.34
CA TYR A 105 -0.31 3.22 -11.22
C TYR A 105 0.66 3.05 -12.39
N PHE A 106 1.92 2.70 -12.11
CA PHE A 106 2.93 2.55 -13.16
C PHE A 106 2.88 1.17 -13.82
N ASN A 107 3.20 1.14 -15.12
CA ASN A 107 3.23 -0.06 -15.95
C ASN A 107 4.65 -0.45 -16.40
N ALA A 108 5.69 0.13 -15.79
CA ALA A 108 7.08 -0.14 -16.13
C ALA A 108 8.00 0.07 -14.92
N ALA A 109 9.13 -0.64 -14.92
CA ALA A 109 10.20 -0.46 -13.95
C ALA A 109 10.86 0.92 -14.12
N ASN A 110 11.57 1.34 -13.08
CA ASN A 110 12.33 2.57 -12.95
C ASN A 110 11.48 3.85 -13.08
N MET A 111 10.17 3.74 -12.83
CA MET A 111 9.23 4.86 -12.84
C MET A 111 9.00 5.43 -11.44
N LYS A 112 9.04 4.57 -10.42
CA LYS A 112 8.94 4.95 -9.01
C LYS A 112 10.01 4.20 -8.23
N VAL A 113 10.96 4.97 -7.69
CA VAL A 113 12.08 4.45 -6.92
C VAL A 113 12.25 5.35 -5.70
N PHE A 114 12.30 4.75 -4.51
CA PHE A 114 12.46 5.45 -3.24
C PHE A 114 13.16 4.57 -2.20
N ASP A 115 13.73 5.18 -1.17
CA ASP A 115 14.36 4.44 -0.07
C ASP A 115 13.43 4.36 1.14
N VAL A 116 13.70 3.39 2.01
CA VAL A 116 13.11 3.29 3.35
C VAL A 116 14.22 3.36 4.38
N VAL A 117 14.09 4.31 5.29
CA VAL A 117 15.02 4.53 6.40
C VAL A 117 14.32 4.24 7.71
N LEU A 118 14.99 3.49 8.59
CA LEU A 118 14.53 3.18 9.93
C LEU A 118 15.34 3.95 10.96
N ASN A 119 14.62 4.59 11.87
CA ASN A 119 15.14 5.39 12.97
C ASN A 119 16.10 6.50 12.53
N GLY A 120 15.88 7.08 11.34
CA GLY A 120 16.66 8.19 10.78
C GLY A 120 18.08 7.85 10.30
N GLU A 121 18.60 6.67 10.63
CA GLU A 121 20.00 6.30 10.39
C GLU A 121 20.16 5.05 9.52
N HIS A 122 19.23 4.09 9.61
CA HIS A 122 19.38 2.78 8.95
C HIS A 122 18.64 2.75 7.63
N THR A 123 19.34 2.76 6.49
CA THR A 123 18.69 2.44 5.20
C THR A 123 18.33 0.96 5.17
N VAL A 124 17.06 0.63 5.40
CA VAL A 124 16.57 -0.74 5.50
C VAL A 124 16.14 -1.31 4.16
N VAL A 125 15.70 -0.45 3.24
CA VAL A 125 15.43 -0.79 1.83
C VAL A 125 15.96 0.34 0.97
N SER A 126 16.87 0.03 0.04
CA SER A 126 17.46 0.99 -0.90
C SER A 126 16.89 0.80 -2.30
N ASP A 127 16.65 1.90 -3.02
CA ASP A 127 16.19 1.93 -4.41
C ASP A 127 14.97 1.02 -4.66
N LEU A 128 13.97 1.06 -3.76
CA LEU A 128 12.77 0.23 -3.87
C LEU A 128 11.96 0.61 -5.12
N ASP A 129 11.93 -0.31 -6.07
CA ASP A 129 11.03 -0.31 -7.22
C ASP A 129 10.05 -1.47 -7.13
N ILE A 130 8.84 -1.18 -6.66
CA ILE A 130 7.79 -2.19 -6.46
C ILE A 130 7.41 -2.86 -7.79
N PHE A 131 7.38 -2.12 -8.91
CA PHE A 131 7.07 -2.69 -10.22
C PHE A 131 8.16 -3.67 -10.65
N GLN A 132 9.43 -3.32 -10.47
CA GLN A 132 10.53 -4.21 -10.80
C GLN A 132 10.51 -5.49 -9.96
N GLN A 133 10.08 -5.42 -8.70
CA GLN A 133 10.01 -6.59 -7.82
C GLN A 133 8.88 -7.55 -8.22
N VAL A 134 7.67 -7.04 -8.46
CA VAL A 134 6.46 -7.90 -8.55
C VAL A 134 5.52 -7.58 -9.71
N GLY A 135 5.83 -6.56 -10.52
CA GLY A 135 4.94 -6.02 -11.54
C GLY A 135 3.78 -5.20 -10.97
N ARG A 136 2.84 -4.84 -11.85
CA ARG A 136 1.64 -4.08 -11.47
C ARG A 136 0.55 -5.02 -10.93
N GLY A 137 -0.15 -4.58 -9.89
CA GLY A 137 -1.30 -5.30 -9.33
C GLY A 137 -0.89 -6.54 -8.54
N THR A 138 0.35 -6.60 -8.05
CA THR A 138 0.85 -7.71 -7.23
C THR A 138 1.27 -7.17 -5.87
N ALA A 139 0.91 -7.89 -4.81
CA ALA A 139 1.37 -7.56 -3.46
C ALA A 139 2.86 -7.81 -3.29
N HIS A 140 3.53 -6.93 -2.56
CA HIS A 140 4.93 -7.02 -2.17
C HIS A 140 5.08 -6.66 -0.70
N ASP A 141 5.85 -7.46 0.04
CA ASP A 141 6.11 -7.23 1.46
C ASP A 141 7.63 -7.15 1.68
N GLU A 142 8.06 -6.11 2.41
CA GLU A 142 9.42 -6.00 2.94
C GLU A 142 9.39 -6.36 4.43
N HIS A 143 10.21 -7.33 4.83
CA HIS A 143 10.32 -7.78 6.22
C HIS A 143 11.63 -7.28 6.82
N ILE A 144 11.54 -6.32 7.73
CA ILE A 144 12.69 -5.69 8.38
C ILE A 144 12.81 -6.25 9.79
N TYR A 145 13.80 -7.11 10.00
CA TYR A 145 14.11 -7.70 11.31
C TYR A 145 15.12 -6.82 12.05
N PHE A 146 14.82 -6.51 13.30
CA PHE A 146 15.69 -5.74 14.19
C PHE A 146 15.44 -6.13 15.65
N SER A 147 16.39 -5.82 16.52
CA SER A 147 16.22 -6.03 17.95
C SER A 147 16.33 -4.72 18.72
N VAL A 148 15.70 -4.70 19.89
CA VAL A 148 15.74 -3.56 20.80
C VAL A 148 16.32 -4.05 22.12
N SER A 149 17.35 -3.36 22.60
CA SER A 149 17.85 -3.57 23.96
C SER A 149 18.37 -2.27 24.56
N ARG A 150 17.96 -1.96 25.80
CA ARG A 150 18.48 -0.82 26.57
C ARG A 150 18.41 0.50 25.79
N ASP A 151 17.22 0.80 25.25
CA ASP A 151 16.92 2.00 24.45
C ASP A 151 17.79 2.16 23.18
N ARG A 152 18.33 1.06 22.65
CA ARG A 152 19.02 1.01 21.36
C ARG A 152 18.32 0.07 20.42
N LEU A 153 18.23 0.47 19.16
CA LEU A 153 17.81 -0.34 18.04
C LEU A 153 19.04 -0.93 17.37
N TYR A 154 19.02 -2.24 17.13
CA TYR A 154 20.07 -2.97 16.42
C TYR A 154 19.52 -3.48 15.10
N PHE A 155 20.11 -3.03 14.00
CA PHE A 155 19.76 -3.49 12.66
C PHE A 155 21.03 -3.93 11.95
N LYS A 156 21.12 -5.23 11.64
CA LYS A 156 22.34 -5.87 11.11
C LYS A 156 23.54 -5.60 12.03
N GLU A 157 24.56 -4.90 11.55
CA GLU A 157 25.79 -4.58 12.28
C GLU A 157 25.77 -3.16 12.89
N ASP A 158 24.73 -2.37 12.59
CA ASP A 158 24.60 -0.99 13.03
C ASP A 158 23.63 -0.86 14.21
N GLU A 159 23.83 0.16 15.03
CA GLU A 159 22.94 0.52 16.13
C GLU A 159 22.53 2.00 16.08
N SER A 160 21.34 2.33 16.61
CA SER A 160 20.91 3.72 16.82
C SER A 160 20.12 3.89 18.11
N GLU A 161 20.09 5.12 18.63
CA GLU A 161 19.37 5.43 19.86
C GLU A 161 17.86 5.52 19.64
N ILE A 162 17.08 4.95 20.54
CA ILE A 162 15.62 5.08 20.56
C ILE A 162 15.25 6.23 21.49
N ARG A 163 14.30 7.06 21.05
CA ARG A 163 13.74 8.15 21.86
C ARG A 163 12.26 7.90 22.10
N ASP A 164 11.81 8.20 23.31
CA ASP A 164 10.40 8.10 23.72
C ASP A 164 9.76 6.72 23.48
N ASN A 165 10.55 5.63 23.49
CA ASN A 165 10.10 4.26 23.19
C ASN A 165 9.36 4.17 21.84
N ARG A 166 9.80 4.97 20.85
CA ARG A 166 9.28 4.98 19.49
C ARG A 166 10.43 4.89 18.49
N ILE A 167 10.16 4.22 17.39
CA ILE A 167 11.02 4.22 16.21
C ILE A 167 10.30 4.94 15.09
N ARG A 168 11.06 5.51 14.16
CA ARG A 168 10.47 6.17 12.99
C ARG A 168 10.82 5.39 11.74
N VAL A 169 9.83 5.00 10.95
CA VAL A 169 10.05 4.53 9.58
C VAL A 169 9.77 5.67 8.61
N GLU A 170 10.74 5.99 7.76
CA GLU A 170 10.67 7.09 6.81
C GLU A 170 10.83 6.60 5.37
N PHE A 171 9.96 7.07 4.50
CA PHE A 171 10.02 6.83 3.06
C PHE A 171 10.66 8.05 2.41
N ILE A 172 11.85 7.86 1.86
CA ILE A 172 12.70 8.93 1.35
C ILE A 172 12.43 9.12 -0.12
N LYS A 173 12.06 10.34 -0.49
CA LYS A 173 11.79 10.69 -1.89
C LYS A 173 13.07 10.62 -2.71
N GLY A 174 13.08 9.69 -3.66
CA GLY A 174 14.07 9.63 -4.73
C GLY A 174 13.82 10.66 -5.83
N TYR A 175 14.65 10.59 -6.87
CA TYR A 175 14.62 11.52 -8.01
C TYR A 175 13.52 11.20 -9.05
N ARG A 176 12.90 10.03 -8.97
CA ARG A 176 11.91 9.53 -9.94
C ARG A 176 10.51 10.08 -9.64
N ASP A 177 9.84 9.48 -8.65
CA ASP A 177 8.46 9.79 -8.31
C ASP A 177 8.29 9.81 -6.78
N ASN A 178 7.06 9.70 -6.29
CA ASN A 178 6.70 9.88 -4.90
C ASN A 178 6.80 8.56 -4.13
N PRO A 179 7.43 8.55 -2.94
CA PRO A 179 7.39 7.40 -2.05
C PRO A 179 5.94 7.10 -1.67
N LYS A 180 5.65 5.82 -1.45
CA LYS A 180 4.34 5.35 -1.02
C LYS A 180 4.44 4.21 -0.02
N ILE A 181 3.34 3.89 0.64
CA ILE A 181 3.11 2.63 1.35
C ILE A 181 1.62 2.32 1.42
N ASN A 182 1.26 1.03 1.40
CA ASN A 182 -0.13 0.58 1.49
C ASN A 182 -0.52 0.24 2.93
N ALA A 183 0.30 -0.51 3.66
CA ALA A 183 0.08 -0.82 5.07
C ALA A 183 1.39 -1.16 5.77
N LEU A 184 1.40 -1.14 7.09
CA LEU A 184 2.51 -1.68 7.87
C LEU A 184 2.03 -2.39 9.12
N VAL A 185 2.83 -3.32 9.62
CA VAL A 185 2.64 -3.97 10.91
C VAL A 185 3.99 -4.20 11.60
N LEU A 186 4.06 -3.83 12.88
CA LEU A 186 5.14 -4.16 13.78
C LEU A 186 4.70 -5.34 14.66
N LEU A 187 5.46 -6.42 14.61
CA LEU A 187 5.26 -7.59 15.45
C LEU A 187 6.47 -7.79 16.37
N LYS A 188 6.22 -8.38 17.53
CA LYS A 188 7.24 -8.77 18.51
C LYS A 188 7.08 -10.25 18.85
N GLY A 189 8.16 -11.00 19.01
CA GLY A 189 8.12 -12.40 19.45
C GLY A 189 8.70 -13.38 18.43
N ASP A 190 8.06 -14.54 18.26
CA ASP A 190 8.57 -15.60 17.38
C ASP A 190 8.46 -15.22 15.90
N LEU A 191 9.61 -14.92 15.32
CA LEU A 191 9.76 -14.44 13.96
C LEU A 191 9.63 -15.57 12.91
N GLU A 192 9.70 -16.84 13.30
CA GLU A 192 9.59 -17.94 12.32
C GLU A 192 8.16 -18.14 11.83
N ASN A 193 7.17 -17.69 12.60
CA ASN A 193 5.75 -17.93 12.38
C ASN A 193 4.98 -16.71 11.86
N ILE A 194 5.68 -15.68 11.36
CA ILE A 194 5.08 -14.48 10.78
C ILE A 194 4.33 -14.84 9.48
N PRO A 195 3.11 -14.31 9.24
CA PRO A 195 2.42 -14.48 7.96
C PRO A 195 3.29 -14.03 6.78
N GLN A 196 3.43 -14.91 5.78
CA GLN A 196 4.20 -14.64 4.56
C GLN A 196 3.26 -14.58 3.36
N LEU A 197 3.55 -13.68 2.42
CA LEU A 197 2.89 -13.73 1.12
C LEU A 197 3.25 -15.04 0.40
N PRO A 198 2.29 -15.71 -0.26
CA PRO A 198 2.57 -16.80 -1.17
C PRO A 198 3.69 -16.44 -2.15
N ARG A 199 4.54 -17.42 -2.48
CA ARG A 199 5.60 -17.24 -3.48
C ARG A 199 4.96 -16.83 -4.81
N GLN A 200 5.56 -15.87 -5.49
CA GLN A 200 5.18 -15.54 -6.85
C GLN A 200 5.51 -16.74 -7.73
N MET A 201 4.49 -17.35 -8.33
CA MET A 201 4.71 -18.30 -9.41
C MET A 201 5.15 -17.49 -10.62
N VAL A 202 6.45 -17.49 -10.90
CA VAL A 202 6.97 -17.02 -12.18
C VAL A 202 6.67 -18.14 -13.17
N ASP A 203 5.62 -17.97 -13.97
CA ASP A 203 5.42 -18.80 -15.15
C ASP A 203 6.48 -18.36 -16.18
N PRO A 204 7.51 -19.18 -16.48
CA PRO A 204 8.59 -18.79 -17.38
C PRO A 204 8.11 -18.45 -18.80
N ASP A 205 6.88 -18.86 -19.14
CA ASP A 205 6.29 -18.70 -20.46
C ASP A 205 5.29 -17.52 -20.55
N GLN A 206 5.06 -16.78 -19.46
CA GLN A 206 4.28 -15.53 -19.47
C GLN A 206 5.18 -14.31 -19.57
N ASP A 207 5.92 -14.21 -20.67
CA ASP A 207 6.22 -12.91 -21.25
C ASP A 207 4.87 -12.27 -21.59
N PHE A 208 4.41 -11.36 -20.73
CA PHE A 208 3.30 -10.47 -21.07
C PHE A 208 3.59 -9.87 -22.43
N PHE A 209 2.74 -10.16 -23.40
CA PHE A 209 2.78 -9.64 -24.76
C PHE A 209 2.97 -8.12 -24.75
N ALA A 210 4.23 -7.67 -24.72
CA ALA A 210 4.61 -6.37 -25.22
C ALA A 210 4.48 -6.50 -26.73
N ASP A 211 3.34 -6.09 -27.26
CA ASP A 211 3.11 -6.00 -28.70
C ASP A 211 4.25 -5.16 -29.31
N PRO A 212 5.14 -5.74 -30.14
CA PRO A 212 6.21 -4.96 -30.75
C PRO A 212 5.68 -4.41 -32.07
N ASP A 213 5.24 -3.15 -32.06
CA ASP A 213 5.04 -2.42 -33.30
C ASP A 213 6.37 -2.39 -34.11
N PRO A 214 6.36 -2.72 -35.41
CA PRO A 214 7.57 -2.87 -36.17
C PRO A 214 8.00 -1.52 -36.75
N VAL A 215 9.03 -0.89 -36.18
CA VAL A 215 9.77 0.17 -36.88
C VAL A 215 11.25 -0.17 -36.95
N LYS A 216 11.72 -0.32 -38.20
CA LYS A 216 13.09 -0.64 -38.62
C LYS A 216 14.12 0.43 -38.21
N PRO A 217 15.41 0.07 -38.14
CA PRO A 217 16.44 0.85 -37.46
C PRO A 217 17.16 1.85 -38.37
N SER A 218 17.59 2.98 -37.80
CA SER A 218 18.66 3.82 -38.35
C SER A 218 19.55 4.41 -37.25
N SER A 219 20.74 3.80 -37.12
CA SER A 219 22.08 4.35 -36.85
C SER A 219 22.31 5.67 -36.07
N LEU A 220 23.20 5.55 -35.06
CA LEU A 220 24.34 6.43 -34.68
C LEU A 220 24.06 7.92 -34.39
N ASP A 221 24.28 8.39 -33.15
CA ASP A 221 25.56 8.90 -32.63
C ASP A 221 25.34 9.64 -31.28
N SER A 222 26.42 9.73 -30.52
CA SER A 222 26.67 10.33 -29.22
C SER A 222 26.34 11.83 -29.05
N SER A 223 26.00 12.22 -27.81
CA SER A 223 26.37 13.49 -27.12
C SER A 223 25.23 14.17 -26.33
N SER A 224 25.44 14.21 -25.01
CA SER A 224 25.20 15.29 -24.03
C SER A 224 23.83 16.00 -23.88
N ARG A 225 23.53 16.26 -22.59
CA ARG A 225 22.72 17.35 -21.96
C ARG A 225 21.34 16.96 -21.44
N VAL A 226 21.33 16.74 -20.12
CA VAL A 226 20.21 16.95 -19.20
C VAL A 226 19.51 18.29 -19.51
N ARG A 227 18.20 18.23 -19.75
CA ARG A 227 17.30 19.38 -19.68
C ARG A 227 16.14 19.01 -18.77
N SER A 228 16.04 19.69 -17.64
CA SER A 228 14.90 19.66 -16.73
C SER A 228 13.67 20.18 -17.47
N GLY A 229 12.64 19.34 -17.57
CA GLY A 229 11.31 19.75 -18.04
C GLY A 229 10.59 20.60 -16.99
N PRO A 230 9.61 21.43 -17.39
CA PRO A 230 8.79 22.18 -16.45
C PRO A 230 7.98 21.23 -15.56
N PRO A 231 7.68 21.61 -14.29
CA PRO A 231 6.88 20.80 -13.39
C PRO A 231 5.54 20.43 -14.03
N GLN A 232 5.19 19.14 -14.06
CA GLN A 232 3.89 18.70 -14.56
C GLN A 232 2.79 19.15 -13.57
N PRO A 233 1.73 19.83 -14.05
CA PRO A 233 0.62 20.24 -13.21
C PRO A 233 -0.22 19.03 -12.76
N ASN A 234 -0.79 19.16 -11.56
CA ASN A 234 -1.62 18.15 -10.90
C ASN A 234 -2.81 17.71 -11.81
N PRO A 235 -2.94 16.41 -12.15
CA PRO A 235 -3.92 15.92 -13.12
C PRO A 235 -5.37 15.86 -12.62
N TYR A 236 -5.66 16.20 -11.36
CA TYR A 236 -7.01 16.10 -10.79
C TYR A 236 -7.84 17.39 -10.87
N PHE A 237 -7.48 18.34 -11.74
CA PHE A 237 -8.20 19.61 -11.85
C PHE A 237 -9.42 19.59 -12.78
N MET A 238 -9.80 18.43 -13.32
CA MET A 238 -10.93 18.33 -14.25
C MET A 238 -11.78 17.10 -13.94
N ASP A 239 -12.66 17.24 -12.96
CA ASP A 239 -13.87 16.42 -12.89
C ASP A 239 -15.01 17.27 -12.31
N ASP A 240 -15.32 18.36 -12.99
CA ASP A 240 -16.58 19.06 -12.77
C ASP A 240 -17.70 18.12 -13.27
N SER A 241 -18.38 17.49 -12.31
CA SER A 241 -19.53 16.57 -12.49
C SER A 241 -20.74 17.20 -13.21
N SER A 242 -20.58 18.39 -13.78
CA SER A 242 -21.58 19.14 -14.54
C SER A 242 -21.67 18.72 -16.01
N MET A 243 -20.63 18.12 -16.60
CA MET A 243 -20.64 17.71 -18.02
C MET A 243 -21.29 16.34 -18.29
N MET A 244 -21.38 15.45 -17.29
CA MET A 244 -22.00 14.12 -17.44
C MET A 244 -23.51 14.09 -17.15
N LEU A 245 -24.05 15.11 -16.49
CA LEU A 245 -25.50 15.19 -16.15
C LEU A 245 -26.34 15.88 -17.24
N LEU A 246 -25.73 16.70 -18.10
CA LEU A 246 -26.43 17.46 -19.14
C LEU A 246 -27.23 16.59 -20.14
N PRO A 247 -26.70 15.47 -20.70
CA PRO A 247 -27.47 14.67 -21.66
C PRO A 247 -28.62 13.89 -21.02
N ILE A 248 -28.53 13.55 -19.73
CA ILE A 248 -29.56 12.79 -19.00
C ILE A 248 -30.80 13.67 -18.75
N PHE A 249 -30.61 14.93 -18.35
CA PHE A 249 -31.74 15.85 -18.13
C PHE A 249 -32.47 16.22 -19.42
N ILE A 250 -31.75 16.35 -20.54
CA ILE A 250 -32.35 16.61 -21.86
C ILE A 250 -33.19 15.41 -22.32
N ALA A 251 -32.69 14.19 -22.11
CA ALA A 251 -33.42 12.97 -22.46
C ALA A 251 -34.73 12.79 -21.65
N ILE A 252 -34.71 13.09 -20.35
CA ILE A 252 -35.90 13.00 -19.48
C ILE A 252 -36.91 14.12 -19.82
N GLY A 253 -36.45 15.34 -20.07
CA GLY A 253 -37.31 16.47 -20.42
C GLY A 253 -38.06 16.31 -21.76
N ALA A 254 -37.47 15.59 -22.73
CA ALA A 254 -38.11 15.31 -24.02
C ALA A 254 -39.08 14.13 -23.99
N PHE A 255 -38.97 13.22 -23.00
CA PHE A 255 -39.78 12.00 -22.94
C PHE A 255 -41.19 12.24 -22.37
N PHE A 256 -41.32 13.11 -21.36
CA PHE A 256 -42.61 13.39 -20.71
C PHE A 256 -43.67 14.05 -21.63
N PRO A 257 -43.34 15.01 -22.51
CA PRO A 257 -44.31 15.57 -23.46
C PRO A 257 -44.76 14.57 -24.52
N LEU A 258 -43.85 13.70 -24.99
CA LEU A 258 -44.15 12.67 -25.99
C LEU A 258 -45.08 11.59 -25.42
N LEU A 259 -44.87 11.19 -24.17
CA LEU A 259 -45.74 10.24 -23.47
C LEU A 259 -47.14 10.85 -23.22
N PHE A 260 -47.22 12.14 -22.88
CA PHE A 260 -48.50 12.85 -22.68
C PHE A 260 -49.29 13.01 -23.99
N CYS A 261 -48.62 13.23 -25.12
CA CYS A 261 -49.27 13.32 -26.44
C CYS A 261 -49.72 11.96 -27.01
N LEU A 262 -49.09 10.84 -26.61
CA LEU A 262 -49.44 9.50 -27.06
C LEU A 262 -50.51 8.82 -26.19
N CYS A 263 -50.69 9.25 -24.95
CA CYS A 263 -51.63 8.64 -23.99
C CYS A 263 -52.97 9.36 -23.84
N LYS A 264 -53.41 10.15 -24.84
CA LYS A 264 -54.70 10.88 -24.92
C LYS A 264 -55.73 10.50 -23.83
N LEU A 265 -55.85 11.39 -22.84
CA LEU A 265 -57.12 11.78 -22.22
C LEU A 265 -57.51 13.12 -22.85
#